data_AF-A0A0B1SE75-F1
#
_entry.id   AF-A0A0B1SE75-F1
#
_cell.length_a   1.000
_cell.length_b   1.000
_cell.length_c   1.000
_cell.angle_alpha   90.00
_cell.angle_beta   90.00
_cell.angle_gamma   90.00
#
_symmetry.space_group_name_H-M   'P 1'
#
loop_
_entity.id
_entity.type
_entity.pdbx_description
1 polymer ?
#
loop_
_entity_poly.entity_id
_entity_poly.type
_entity_poly.pdbx_seq_one_letter_code
_entity_poly.pdbx_strand_id
1 'polypeptide(L)'
;MDKQRPAAVNWVTAGKVTPVKDQGQCGSCWAFATVASVEAAYAIKNGNLLTLSEQEMVDCDSRNNGCSGGYRPYAMNFVMERGLMKETEYPYLGTDHNECRLTNSTGRVYIRNYRTLSSNEEDIADWIATSGPVTFGG
;
A
#
# COMPACT_ATOMS: atom_id res chain seq x y z
N MET A 1 -6.80 31.62 3.00
CA MET A 1 -7.40 30.82 4.09
C MET A 1 -6.30 29.89 4.56
N ASP A 2 -5.77 30.13 5.75
CA ASP A 2 -4.65 29.36 6.28
C ASP A 2 -5.15 27.95 6.61
N LYS A 3 -4.71 26.96 5.82
CA LYS A 3 -5.01 25.55 6.05
C LYS A 3 -4.38 25.16 7.38
N GLN A 4 -5.21 24.95 8.40
CA GLN A 4 -4.78 24.63 9.76
C GLN A 4 -4.36 23.17 9.84
N ARG A 5 -3.12 22.88 9.39
CA ARG A 5 -2.46 21.58 9.57
C ARG A 5 -1.35 21.70 10.64
N PRO A 6 -1.05 20.62 11.39
CA PRO A 6 0.11 20.60 12.26
C PRO A 6 1.40 20.91 11.48
N ALA A 7 2.33 21.61 12.12
CA ALA A 7 3.61 22.02 11.51
C ALA A 7 4.50 20.82 11.13
N ALA A 8 4.31 19.68 11.80
CA ALA A 8 4.99 18.43 11.48
C ALA A 8 4.09 17.24 11.81
N VAL A 9 4.13 16.21 10.96
CA VAL A 9 3.48 14.91 11.19
C VAL A 9 4.49 13.82 10.93
N ASN A 10 4.57 12.86 11.83
CA ASN A 10 5.40 11.68 11.67
C ASN A 10 4.58 10.43 11.99
N TRP A 11 4.14 9.75 10.93
CA TRP A 11 3.35 8.53 11.02
C TRP A 11 4.13 7.33 11.58
N VAL A 12 5.47 7.35 11.49
CA VAL A 12 6.33 6.33 12.09
C VAL A 12 6.27 6.42 13.61
N THR A 13 6.50 7.62 14.17
CA THR A 13 6.41 7.83 15.63
C THR A 13 4.99 7.69 16.16
N ALA A 14 3.98 7.88 15.30
CA ALA A 14 2.58 7.60 15.64
C ALA A 14 2.21 6.11 15.58
N GLY A 15 3.16 5.22 15.26
CA GLY A 15 2.95 3.77 15.19
C GLY A 15 2.04 3.33 14.04
N LYS A 16 2.00 4.10 12.94
CA LYS A 16 1.13 3.86 11.78
C LYS A 16 1.86 3.35 10.55
N VAL A 17 3.14 2.98 10.68
CA VAL A 17 3.98 2.49 9.59
C VAL A 17 4.66 1.20 10.05
N THR A 18 4.61 0.17 9.20
CA THR A 18 5.29 -1.12 9.43
C THR A 18 6.81 -0.96 9.36
N PRO A 19 7.58 -1.93 9.90
CA PRO A 19 9.03 -1.95 9.67
C PRO A 19 9.37 -1.89 8.18
N VAL A 20 10.53 -1.33 7.86
CA VAL A 20 11.05 -1.30 6.49
C VAL A 20 11.16 -2.74 5.97
N LYS A 21 10.61 -2.97 4.77
CA LYS A 21 10.66 -4.25 4.05
C LYS A 21 11.65 -4.17 2.88
N ASP A 22 12.01 -5.31 2.28
CA ASP A 22 12.96 -5.41 1.16
C ASP A 22 12.34 -6.15 -0.04
N GLN A 23 12.31 -5.48 -1.19
CA GLN A 23 11.83 -6.05 -2.46
C GLN A 23 12.89 -6.87 -3.20
N GLY A 24 14.14 -6.84 -2.74
CA GLY A 24 15.26 -7.53 -3.39
C GLY A 24 15.44 -7.10 -4.85
N GLN A 25 15.63 -8.10 -5.73
CA GLN A 25 15.85 -7.89 -7.17
C GLN A 25 14.54 -7.86 -7.99
N CYS A 26 13.39 -7.99 -7.33
CA CYS A 26 12.09 -7.92 -7.98
C CYS A 26 11.65 -6.46 -8.14
N GLY A 27 11.22 -6.06 -9.33
CA GLY A 27 10.66 -4.73 -9.63
C GLY A 27 9.25 -4.52 -9.05
N SER A 28 8.98 -5.03 -7.84
CA SER A 28 7.69 -4.94 -7.15
C SER A 28 7.52 -3.67 -6.31
N CYS A 29 8.30 -2.61 -6.54
CA CYS A 29 8.21 -1.35 -5.78
C CYS A 29 6.78 -0.77 -5.76
N TRP A 30 6.05 -0.96 -6.85
CA TRP A 30 4.65 -0.58 -7.00
C TRP A 30 3.72 -1.31 -6.01
N ALA A 31 4.00 -2.58 -5.72
CA ALA A 31 3.24 -3.39 -4.76
C ALA A 31 3.59 -2.93 -3.34
N PHE A 32 4.87 -2.79 -3.00
CA PHE A 32 5.34 -2.32 -1.69
C PHE A 32 4.78 -0.93 -1.35
N ALA A 33 4.82 0.00 -2.30
CA ALA A 33 4.28 1.34 -2.10
C ALA A 33 2.77 1.29 -1.82
N THR A 34 2.02 0.51 -2.62
CA THR A 34 0.58 0.33 -2.44
C THR A 34 0.27 -0.28 -1.08
N VAL A 35 0.92 -1.40 -0.73
CA VAL A 35 0.73 -2.11 0.53
C VAL A 35 1.01 -1.21 1.72
N ALA A 36 2.14 -0.49 1.73
CA ALA A 36 2.48 0.42 2.83
C ALA A 36 1.44 1.52 3.04
N SER A 37 0.89 2.10 1.96
CA SER A 37 -0.21 3.07 2.06
C SER A 37 -1.49 2.44 2.61
N VAL A 38 -1.82 1.20 2.23
CA VAL A 38 -3.01 0.48 2.73
C VAL A 38 -2.85 0.11 4.21
N GLU A 39 -1.69 -0.40 4.61
CA GLU A 39 -1.35 -0.72 6.01
C GLU A 39 -1.46 0.53 6.89
N ALA A 40 -0.90 1.66 6.44
CA ALA A 40 -0.97 2.90 7.19
C ALA A 40 -2.41 3.44 7.30
N ALA A 41 -3.16 3.46 6.20
CA ALA A 41 -4.57 3.86 6.23
C ALA A 41 -5.41 2.96 7.16
N TYR A 42 -5.15 1.66 7.15
CA TYR A 42 -5.77 0.71 8.06
C TYR A 42 -5.42 1.01 9.52
N ALA A 43 -4.15 1.26 9.83
CA ALA A 43 -3.68 1.55 11.19
C ALA A 43 -4.20 2.89 11.71
N ILE A 44 -4.31 3.90 10.85
CA ILE A 44 -4.89 5.21 11.18
C ILE A 44 -6.36 5.04 11.57
N LYS A 45 -7.12 4.26 10.78
CA LYS A 45 -8.55 4.07 11.00
C LYS A 45 -8.88 3.15 12.17
N ASN A 46 -8.20 2.02 12.30
CA ASN A 46 -8.59 0.95 13.23
C ASN A 46 -7.73 0.92 14.51
N GLY A 47 -6.61 1.63 14.52
CA GLY A 47 -5.73 1.70 15.69
C GLY A 47 -4.69 0.57 15.79
N ASN A 48 -4.80 -0.48 14.98
CA ASN A 48 -3.86 -1.60 14.95
C ASN A 48 -3.11 -1.69 13.61
N LEU A 49 -1.83 -2.01 13.68
CA LEU A 49 -0.97 -2.20 12.52
C LEU A 49 -1.02 -3.66 12.06
N LEU A 50 -1.15 -3.87 10.76
CA LEU A 50 -1.08 -5.19 10.14
C LEU A 50 0.00 -5.17 9.07
N THR A 51 0.59 -6.33 8.81
CA THR A 51 1.48 -6.55 7.67
C THR A 51 0.71 -7.32 6.60
N LEU A 52 0.56 -6.73 5.43
CA LEU A 52 -0.17 -7.27 4.28
C LEU A 52 0.82 -7.79 3.23
N SER A 53 0.32 -8.67 2.35
CA SER A 53 1.13 -9.37 1.35
C SER A 53 1.36 -8.53 0.10
N GLU A 54 2.61 -8.19 -0.17
CA GLU A 54 3.03 -7.69 -1.49
C GLU A 54 3.00 -8.79 -2.55
N GLN A 55 3.33 -10.02 -2.18
CA GLN A 55 3.42 -11.14 -3.13
C GLN A 55 2.07 -11.49 -3.76
N GLU A 56 0.99 -11.37 -2.99
CA GLU A 56 -0.35 -11.52 -3.56
C GLU A 56 -0.57 -10.54 -4.72
N MET A 57 -0.12 -9.28 -4.60
CA MET A 57 -0.23 -8.34 -5.71
C MET A 57 0.67 -8.74 -6.88
N VAL A 58 1.92 -9.13 -6.59
CA VAL A 58 2.89 -9.59 -7.62
C VAL A 58 2.32 -10.73 -8.45
N ASP A 59 1.70 -11.73 -7.80
CA ASP A 59 1.21 -12.95 -8.47
C ASP A 59 -0.20 -12.81 -9.05
N CYS A 60 -1.06 -11.99 -8.43
CA CYS A 60 -2.50 -12.00 -8.71
C CYS A 60 -3.03 -10.76 -9.42
N ASP A 61 -2.29 -9.65 -9.46
CA ASP A 61 -2.70 -8.44 -10.18
C ASP A 61 -2.36 -8.57 -11.67
N SER A 62 -3.30 -9.15 -12.42
CA SER A 62 -3.14 -9.37 -13.86
C SER A 62 -3.17 -8.09 -14.71
N ARG A 63 -3.38 -6.91 -14.12
CA ARG A 63 -3.27 -5.62 -14.81
C ARG A 63 -1.84 -5.04 -14.69
N ASN A 64 -1.03 -5.59 -13.79
CA ASN A 64 0.38 -5.26 -13.59
C ASN A 64 1.29 -6.41 -14.04
N ASN A 65 2.60 -6.18 -14.03
CA ASN A 65 3.58 -7.11 -14.60
C ASN A 65 4.52 -7.70 -13.53
N GLY A 66 3.99 -7.93 -12.32
CA GLY A 66 4.75 -8.55 -11.23
C GLY A 66 6.09 -7.86 -10.95
N CYS A 67 7.18 -8.61 -11.02
CA CYS A 67 8.56 -8.14 -10.85
C CYS A 67 9.08 -7.31 -12.02
N SER A 68 8.37 -7.21 -13.14
CA SER A 68 8.73 -6.32 -14.25
C SER A 68 8.17 -4.90 -14.08
N GLY A 69 7.46 -4.63 -12.99
CA GLY A 69 6.91 -3.32 -12.66
C GLY A 69 5.38 -3.26 -12.73
N GLY A 70 4.84 -2.12 -12.33
CA GLY A 70 3.40 -1.95 -12.23
C GLY A 70 2.99 -0.49 -12.09
N TYR A 71 1.72 -0.24 -12.40
CA TYR A 71 1.06 1.04 -12.35
C TYR A 71 0.18 1.15 -11.11
N ARG A 72 0.46 2.17 -10.28
CA ARG A 72 -0.16 2.36 -8.96
C ARG A 72 -1.70 2.42 -9.00
N PRO A 73 -2.36 3.09 -9.96
CA PRO A 73 -3.82 3.04 -10.06
C PRO A 73 -4.38 1.63 -10.26
N TYR A 74 -3.71 0.75 -11.01
CA TYR A 74 -4.14 -0.64 -11.14
C TYR A 74 -4.00 -1.39 -9.81
N ALA A 75 -2.88 -1.17 -9.12
CA ALA A 75 -2.63 -1.72 -7.79
C ALA A 75 -3.68 -1.28 -6.76
N MET A 76 -4.04 0.00 -6.72
CA MET A 76 -5.10 0.51 -5.84
C MET A 76 -6.47 -0.09 -6.19
N ASN A 77 -6.79 -0.22 -7.49
CA ASN A 77 -8.02 -0.88 -7.92
C ASN A 77 -8.05 -2.37 -7.53
N PHE A 78 -6.92 -3.06 -7.62
CA PHE A 78 -6.81 -4.45 -7.14
C PHE A 78 -7.18 -4.56 -5.66
N VAL A 79 -6.67 -3.66 -4.81
CA VAL A 79 -7.00 -3.65 -3.37
C VAL A 79 -8.48 -3.29 -3.12
N MET A 80 -9.08 -2.46 -3.96
CA MET A 80 -10.53 -2.18 -3.89
C MET A 80 -11.39 -3.40 -4.26
N GLU A 81 -11.04 -4.07 -5.36
CA GLU A 81 -11.83 -5.16 -5.94
C GLU A 81 -11.63 -6.48 -5.17
N ARG A 82 -10.39 -6.75 -4.75
CA ARG A 82 -9.98 -8.04 -4.17
C ARG A 82 -9.50 -7.94 -2.73
N GLY A 83 -9.02 -6.79 -2.30
CA GLY A 83 -8.36 -6.63 -1.00
C GLY A 83 -7.04 -7.40 -0.93
N LEU A 84 -6.42 -7.41 0.24
CA LEU A 84 -5.13 -8.06 0.50
C LEU A 84 -5.18 -8.98 1.71
N MET A 85 -4.50 -10.11 1.61
CA MET A 85 -4.20 -11.04 2.69
C MET A 85 -3.08 -10.50 3.56
N LYS A 86 -2.92 -11.10 4.75
CA LYS A 86 -1.76 -10.81 5.60
C LYS A 86 -0.51 -11.44 5.01
N GLU A 87 0.63 -10.82 5.27
CA GLU A 87 1.94 -11.35 4.90
C GLU A 87 2.16 -12.77 5.43
N THR A 88 1.64 -13.09 6.62
CA THR A 88 1.72 -14.44 7.20
C THR A 88 0.90 -15.50 6.44
N GLU A 89 -0.09 -15.08 5.65
CA GLU A 89 -0.95 -15.98 4.88
C GLU A 89 -0.46 -16.14 3.42
N TYR A 90 0.25 -15.14 2.90
CA TYR A 90 0.86 -15.15 1.57
C TYR A 90 2.23 -14.45 1.62
N PRO A 91 3.30 -15.15 2.06
CA PRO A 91 4.60 -14.52 2.29
C PRO A 91 5.29 -14.01 1.02
N TYR A 92 6.13 -13.00 1.17
CA TYR A 92 6.96 -12.44 0.11
C TYR A 92 8.10 -13.38 -0.28
N LEU A 93 8.19 -13.65 -1.59
CA LEU A 93 9.18 -14.54 -2.19
C LEU A 93 10.09 -13.82 -3.19
N GLY A 94 9.77 -12.58 -3.58
CA GLY A 94 10.65 -11.74 -4.39
C GLY A 94 10.85 -12.25 -5.81
N THR A 95 9.87 -12.95 -6.36
CA THR A 95 9.89 -13.49 -7.72
C THR A 95 8.46 -13.58 -8.26
N ASP A 96 8.32 -13.63 -9.58
CA ASP A 96 7.03 -13.90 -10.21
C ASP A 96 6.71 -15.38 -10.05
N HIS A 97 5.51 -15.69 -9.56
CA HIS A 97 4.96 -17.04 -9.74
C HIS A 97 4.11 -17.11 -11.00
N ASN A 98 4.13 -18.28 -11.63
CA ASN A 98 3.23 -18.61 -12.73
C ASN A 98 1.76 -18.79 -12.27
N GLU A 99 1.48 -18.68 -10.96
CA GLU A 99 0.18 -18.98 -10.37
C GLU A 99 -0.15 -18.04 -9.20
N CYS A 100 -1.38 -17.51 -9.19
CA CYS A 100 -1.97 -16.80 -8.06
C CYS A 100 -2.51 -17.80 -7.02
N ARG A 101 -1.82 -17.95 -5.89
CA ARG A 101 -2.10 -19.01 -4.89
C ARG A 101 -2.92 -18.51 -3.71
N LEU A 102 -4.13 -18.04 -3.99
CA LEU A 102 -5.02 -17.60 -2.91
C LEU A 102 -5.45 -18.78 -2.04
N THR A 103 -5.32 -18.61 -0.73
CA THR A 103 -5.94 -19.47 0.27
C THR A 103 -7.23 -18.84 0.77
N ASN A 104 -8.07 -19.62 1.47
CA ASN A 104 -9.26 -19.08 2.12
C ASN A 104 -8.84 -18.18 3.29
N SER A 105 -8.69 -16.87 3.05
CA SER A 105 -8.45 -15.86 4.09
C SER A 105 -9.75 -15.19 4.51
N THR A 106 -10.02 -15.18 5.81
CA THR A 106 -11.19 -14.51 6.41
C THR A 106 -10.88 -13.07 6.85
N GLY A 107 -9.66 -12.58 6.62
CA GLY A 107 -9.16 -11.32 7.19
C GLY A 107 -8.69 -10.29 6.16
N ARG A 108 -9.19 -10.38 4.92
CA ARG A 108 -8.74 -9.52 3.81
C ARG A 108 -8.99 -8.04 4.10
N VAL A 109 -8.01 -7.20 3.78
CA VAL A 109 -8.07 -5.75 3.95
C VAL A 109 -8.37 -5.06 2.62
N TYR A 110 -9.38 -4.19 2.61
CA TYR A 110 -9.83 -3.44 1.43
C TYR A 110 -9.69 -1.95 1.67
N ILE A 111 -9.46 -1.20 0.59
CA ILE A 111 -9.69 0.24 0.55
C ILE A 111 -11.02 0.53 -0.15
N ARG A 112 -11.67 1.63 0.23
CA ARG A 112 -12.95 2.03 -0.39
C ARG A 112 -12.78 2.95 -1.60
N ASN A 113 -11.70 3.72 -1.60
CA ASN A 113 -11.35 4.67 -2.63
C ASN A 113 -9.86 5.01 -2.55
N TYR A 114 -9.36 5.63 -3.61
CA TYR A 114 -8.06 6.29 -3.64
C TYR A 114 -8.19 7.61 -4.41
N ARG A 115 -7.19 8.48 -4.28
CA ARG A 115 -7.11 9.75 -5.01
C ARG A 115 -5.71 9.96 -5.54
N THR A 116 -5.62 10.44 -6.78
CA THR A 116 -4.37 11.02 -7.32
C THR A 116 -4.30 12.48 -6.92
N LEU A 117 -3.22 12.86 -6.23
CA LEU A 117 -2.97 14.24 -5.82
C LEU A 117 -2.28 15.03 -6.93
N SER A 118 -2.38 16.35 -6.86
CA SER A 118 -1.58 17.25 -7.68
C SER A 118 -0.10 17.15 -7.26
N SER A 119 0.80 17.70 -8.08
CA SER A 119 2.21 17.88 -7.70
C SER A 119 2.44 19.07 -6.76
N ASN A 120 1.37 19.65 -6.19
CA ASN A 120 1.47 20.76 -5.26
C ASN A 120 1.80 20.23 -3.87
N GLU A 121 2.96 20.60 -3.33
CA GLU A 121 3.44 20.17 -2.01
C GLU A 121 2.48 20.57 -0.88
N GLU A 122 1.75 21.67 -1.02
CA GLU A 122 0.73 22.07 -0.05
C GLU A 122 -0.45 21.11 -0.03
N ASP A 123 -0.92 20.66 -1.19
CA ASP A 123 -2.03 19.69 -1.26
C ASP A 123 -1.58 18.31 -0.75
N ILE A 124 -0.33 17.93 -1.02
CA ILE A 124 0.27 16.68 -0.52
C ILE A 124 0.41 16.73 1.00
N ALA A 125 0.93 17.83 1.56
CA ALA A 125 1.13 17.96 2.99
C ALA A 125 -0.19 18.01 3.77
N ASP A 126 -1.26 18.62 3.22
CA ASP A 126 -2.60 18.55 3.83
C ASP A 126 -3.15 17.13 3.85
N TRP A 127 -2.96 16.39 2.77
CA TRP A 127 -3.38 15.00 2.71
C TRP A 127 -2.61 14.17 3.74
N ILE A 128 -1.29 14.31 3.79
CA ILE A 128 -0.45 13.59 4.75
C ILE A 128 -0.88 13.90 6.19
N ALA A 129 -1.21 15.16 6.48
CA ALA A 129 -1.60 15.58 7.83
C ALA A 129 -2.95 15.01 8.28
N THR A 130 -3.86 14.73 7.34
CA THR A 130 -5.25 14.36 7.66
C THR A 130 -5.59 12.90 7.36
N SER A 131 -4.90 12.31 6.38
CA SER A 131 -5.32 11.05 5.73
C SER A 131 -4.24 9.97 5.74
N GLY A 132 -2.97 10.33 5.88
CA GLY A 132 -1.87 9.37 5.99
C GLY A 132 -0.83 9.43 4.87
N PRO A 133 0.15 8.51 4.90
CA PRO A 133 1.22 8.41 3.89
C PRO A 133 0.68 8.24 2.45
N VAL A 134 1.42 8.79 1.49
CA VAL A 134 1.08 8.74 0.05
C VAL A 134 2.16 8.01 -0.74
N THR A 135 1.78 7.41 -1.87
CA THR A 135 2.71 6.80 -2.82
C THR A 135 3.20 7.81 -3.85
N PHE A 136 4.50 7.90 -4.09
CA PHE A 136 5.11 8.69 -5.16
C PHE A 136 5.61 7.80 -6.30
N GLY A 137 5.94 8.40 -7.44
CA GLY A 137 6.47 7.71 -8.62
C GLY A 137 6.17 8.47 -9.90
N GLY A 138 7.09 8.38 -10.86
CA GLY A 138 6.90 8.82 -12.25
C GLY A 138 6.22 7.77 -13.11
#